data_AF-A0A538PTI5-F1
#
_entry.id   AF-A0A538PTI5-F1
#
_cell.length_a   1.000
_cell.length_b   1.000
_cell.length_c   1.000
_cell.angle_alpha   90.00
_cell.angle_beta   90.00
_cell.angle_gamma   90.00
#
_symmetry.space_group_name_H-M   'P 1'
#
loop_
_entity.id
_entity.type
_entity.pdbx_description
1 polymer ?
#
loop_
_entity_poly.entity_id
_entity_poly.type
_entity_poly.pdbx_seq_one_letter_code
_entity_poly.pdbx_strand_id
1 'polypeptide(L)'
;MASGDPIAIVYVQRPSNTTAPDRLSFDTFGGGAELRAAATTFAAGQQITPVSVGGSTLLSGGCGLGGNADVQAPDVASDGDRVVFAARAQAADPLGVYLVRLGDPATCVRVTPPAADSNGLKVHNFDPAFSPDGKWIVFASTRGKAGATTSRKRLLPQSDLWRVAVNGTTVDQNSYEQVTFLSNSEVGPQFMREGRITMTTEKVSDGFYQLSGRRINWDRTDYHPLLAQRAISPYASLTDLTQTRPSVGYASATDIREGADGNFLLILSDLRPDGAPVSPGAAGALGIFNRSIGPFEQGRADTGYLAALRLVDAASATGHTGARAGYRAPVSLPGGEVMVSYASDLSTGSFQTVAIDPRTANRTVLLTGGAAGTAQVDAVLAYKYPPRALYDNRRQLVFGGNAGGDPGHAVVHMPDAPLVFTLLTGNLRRGRPVDAFRKARFLAIYSEGLCPGNCTRGGNGIFENRQLLGTAPLADDGSVRVQVPSQTGVVLELQDGNHSTVVKMGEEHQLGPGEQISMGIAQPLFDAVCAGCHGSITGHEVDVRVSADALTGASASVSAGATPVQIGP
;
A
#
# COMPACT_ATOMS: atom_id res chain seq x y z
N MET A 1 3.07 -27.73 12.58
CA MET A 1 4.04 -27.84 11.48
C MET A 1 5.31 -28.40 12.08
N ALA A 2 5.57 -29.68 11.84
CA ALA A 2 6.76 -30.41 12.26
C ALA A 2 7.73 -30.55 11.09
N SER A 3 8.99 -30.88 11.37
CA SER A 3 9.95 -31.21 10.32
C SER A 3 9.46 -32.44 9.54
N GLY A 4 9.56 -32.38 8.22
CA GLY A 4 9.06 -33.41 7.30
C GLY A 4 7.62 -33.18 6.83
N ASP A 5 6.84 -32.28 7.48
CA ASP A 5 5.50 -31.94 7.01
C ASP A 5 5.58 -31.35 5.58
N PRO A 6 4.69 -31.79 4.66
CA PRO A 6 4.72 -31.35 3.27
C PRO A 6 4.24 -29.90 3.12
N ILE A 7 4.80 -29.21 2.14
CA ILE A 7 4.46 -27.83 1.78
C ILE A 7 4.77 -27.57 0.31
N ALA A 8 4.21 -26.51 -0.27
CA ALA A 8 4.56 -26.09 -1.63
C ALA A 8 5.03 -24.63 -1.66
N ILE A 9 6.02 -24.36 -2.51
CA ILE A 9 6.38 -23.01 -2.93
C ILE A 9 5.71 -22.77 -4.28
N VAL A 10 4.78 -21.82 -4.32
CA VAL A 10 4.17 -21.34 -5.56
C VAL A 10 4.99 -20.17 -6.08
N TYR A 11 5.33 -20.15 -7.36
CA TYR A 11 6.19 -19.12 -7.94
C TYR A 11 5.86 -18.88 -9.41
N VAL A 12 6.32 -17.72 -9.91
CA VAL A 12 6.29 -17.40 -11.33
C VAL A 12 7.62 -17.79 -11.95
N GLN A 13 7.59 -18.68 -12.93
CA GLN A 13 8.72 -18.90 -13.82
C GLN A 13 8.56 -18.01 -15.04
N ARG A 14 9.59 -17.27 -15.43
CA ARG A 14 9.55 -16.41 -16.62
C ARG A 14 10.94 -16.26 -17.25
N PRO A 15 11.03 -15.78 -18.50
CA PRO A 15 12.32 -15.40 -19.07
C PRO A 15 13.00 -14.34 -18.20
N SER A 16 14.30 -14.47 -17.99
CA SER A 16 15.10 -13.45 -17.33
C SER A 16 15.02 -12.16 -18.15
N ASN A 17 14.69 -11.05 -17.49
CA ASN A 17 14.45 -9.78 -18.16
C ASN A 17 15.06 -8.62 -17.38
N THR A 18 15.98 -7.90 -18.03
CA THR A 18 16.64 -6.69 -17.49
C THR A 18 15.76 -5.44 -17.58
N THR A 19 14.69 -5.52 -18.37
CA THR A 19 13.69 -4.48 -18.62
C THR A 19 12.33 -4.81 -18.01
N ALA A 20 12.28 -5.76 -17.08
CA ALA A 20 11.02 -6.13 -16.44
C ALA A 20 10.34 -4.89 -15.83
N PRO A 21 9.02 -4.71 -16.06
CA PRO A 21 8.31 -3.52 -15.62
C PRO A 21 8.32 -3.38 -14.10
N ASP A 22 8.26 -2.15 -13.63
CA ASP A 22 7.96 -1.85 -12.23
C ASP A 22 6.47 -2.09 -11.93
N ARG A 23 6.07 -2.00 -10.64
CA ARG A 23 4.71 -2.32 -10.19
C ARG A 23 3.61 -1.41 -10.78
N LEU A 24 3.93 -0.21 -11.27
CA LEU A 24 2.94 0.64 -11.96
C LEU A 24 2.90 0.42 -13.47
N SER A 25 3.93 -0.20 -14.06
CA SER A 25 3.98 -0.51 -15.50
C SER A 25 3.36 -1.88 -15.82
N PHE A 26 2.29 -2.23 -15.09
CA PHE A 26 1.64 -3.54 -15.15
C PHE A 26 1.01 -3.88 -16.50
N ASP A 27 0.76 -2.88 -17.35
CA ASP A 27 0.20 -3.05 -18.69
C ASP A 27 1.25 -3.50 -19.72
N THR A 28 2.55 -3.44 -19.40
CA THR A 28 3.65 -3.91 -20.24
C THR A 28 3.73 -5.44 -20.31
N PHE A 29 3.66 -6.00 -21.52
CA PHE A 29 3.63 -7.47 -21.73
C PHE A 29 5.01 -8.09 -21.64
N GLY A 30 5.19 -9.05 -20.73
CA GLY A 30 6.43 -9.82 -20.57
C GLY A 30 6.51 -11.09 -21.42
N GLY A 31 5.39 -11.83 -21.56
CA GLY A 31 5.32 -13.12 -22.24
C GLY A 31 6.17 -14.24 -21.61
N GLY A 32 5.92 -15.49 -22.03
CA GLY A 32 6.70 -16.68 -21.65
C GLY A 32 6.66 -17.07 -20.17
N ALA A 33 5.72 -16.54 -19.39
CA ALA A 33 5.60 -16.80 -17.96
C ALA A 33 4.63 -17.96 -17.66
N GLU A 34 4.96 -18.73 -16.61
CA GLU A 34 4.17 -19.83 -16.09
C GLU A 34 3.98 -19.68 -14.59
N LEU A 35 2.80 -20.07 -14.09
CA LEU A 35 2.60 -20.28 -12.65
C LEU A 35 2.94 -21.72 -12.31
N ARG A 36 3.85 -21.93 -11.36
CA ARG A 36 4.33 -23.27 -10.96
C ARG A 36 4.28 -23.48 -9.45
N ALA A 37 4.23 -24.74 -9.04
CA ALA A 37 4.37 -25.15 -7.63
C ALA A 37 5.44 -26.23 -7.46
N ALA A 38 6.41 -25.99 -6.57
CA ALA A 38 7.40 -26.98 -6.17
C ALA A 38 7.06 -27.55 -4.79
N ALA A 39 6.86 -28.87 -4.71
CA ALA A 39 6.61 -29.57 -3.45
C ALA A 39 7.91 -29.73 -2.66
N THR A 40 7.89 -29.38 -1.38
CA THR A 40 9.01 -29.51 -0.44
C THR A 40 8.48 -29.84 0.96
N THR A 41 9.33 -29.73 1.98
CA THR A 41 9.00 -30.00 3.38
C THR A 41 9.54 -28.93 4.31
N PHE A 42 8.98 -28.86 5.51
CA PHE A 42 9.60 -28.13 6.61
C PHE A 42 10.85 -28.84 7.12
N ALA A 43 11.92 -28.08 7.33
CA ALA A 43 13.13 -28.50 8.03
C ALA A 43 13.04 -28.17 9.53
N ALA A 44 14.13 -28.41 10.26
CA ALA A 44 14.24 -28.01 11.67
C ALA A 44 13.97 -26.51 11.84
N GLY A 45 13.36 -26.13 12.96
CA GLY A 45 13.03 -24.73 13.24
C GLY A 45 11.98 -24.12 12.29
N GLN A 46 11.21 -24.94 11.55
CA GLN A 46 10.23 -24.50 10.54
C GLN A 46 10.86 -23.74 9.36
N GLN A 47 12.15 -23.93 9.12
CA GLN A 47 12.80 -23.52 7.87
C GLN A 47 12.22 -24.31 6.69
N ILE A 48 12.44 -23.81 5.48
CA ILE A 48 11.97 -24.49 4.26
C ILE A 48 13.14 -25.24 3.63
N THR A 49 12.95 -26.53 3.35
CA THR A 49 13.96 -27.34 2.67
C THR A 49 14.11 -26.86 1.21
N PRO A 50 15.33 -26.55 0.73
CA PRO A 50 15.56 -26.25 -0.69
C PRO A 50 15.10 -27.37 -1.62
N VAL A 51 14.58 -27.00 -2.79
CA VAL A 51 14.02 -27.95 -3.76
C VAL A 51 14.44 -27.61 -5.18
N SER A 52 14.59 -28.64 -6.02
CA SER A 52 14.82 -28.48 -7.46
C SER A 52 13.48 -28.27 -8.19
N VAL A 53 13.43 -27.30 -9.10
CA VAL A 53 12.22 -26.98 -9.88
C VAL A 53 11.93 -27.98 -11.01
N GLY A 54 12.81 -28.94 -11.27
CA GLY A 54 12.64 -29.90 -12.37
C GLY A 54 11.37 -30.77 -12.26
N GLY A 55 10.84 -30.95 -11.04
CA GLY A 55 9.60 -31.69 -10.77
C GLY A 55 8.41 -30.81 -10.40
N SER A 56 8.45 -29.49 -10.67
CA SER A 56 7.35 -28.60 -10.29
C SER A 56 6.12 -28.77 -11.19
N THR A 57 4.94 -28.60 -10.60
CA THR A 57 3.64 -28.70 -11.27
C THR A 57 3.30 -27.38 -11.96
N LEU A 58 2.89 -27.45 -13.23
CA LEU A 58 2.34 -26.29 -13.95
C LEU A 58 0.89 -26.03 -13.50
N LEU A 59 0.67 -24.92 -12.80
CA LEU A 59 -0.65 -24.54 -12.29
C LEU A 59 -1.47 -23.77 -13.32
N SER A 60 -0.82 -22.97 -14.18
CA SER A 60 -1.51 -22.14 -15.18
C SER A 60 -1.99 -22.93 -16.42
N GLY A 61 -1.67 -24.23 -16.52
CA GLY A 61 -1.94 -25.06 -17.70
C GLY A 61 -3.43 -25.24 -18.00
N GLY A 62 -4.28 -25.27 -16.97
CA GLY A 62 -5.74 -25.39 -17.11
C GLY A 62 -6.47 -24.08 -17.39
N CYS A 63 -5.77 -22.95 -17.44
CA CYS A 63 -6.40 -21.62 -17.44
C CYS A 63 -6.69 -21.05 -18.83
N GLY A 64 -6.39 -21.78 -19.91
CA GLY A 64 -6.62 -21.32 -21.29
C GLY A 64 -5.71 -20.16 -21.73
N LEU A 65 -4.54 -19.98 -21.10
CA LEU A 65 -3.62 -18.87 -21.36
C LEU A 65 -2.63 -19.13 -22.51
N GLY A 66 -2.46 -20.38 -22.94
CA GLY A 66 -1.45 -20.76 -23.93
C GLY A 66 -0.01 -20.76 -23.40
N GLY A 67 0.96 -21.05 -24.27
CA GLY A 67 2.37 -21.24 -23.88
C GLY A 67 3.23 -19.96 -23.81
N ASN A 68 2.67 -18.79 -24.13
CA ASN A 68 3.39 -17.51 -24.11
C ASN A 68 2.73 -16.49 -23.16
N ALA A 69 2.03 -16.97 -22.14
CA ALA A 69 1.28 -16.13 -21.22
C ALA A 69 2.18 -15.13 -20.47
N ASP A 70 1.57 -14.05 -19.98
CA ASP A 70 2.14 -13.19 -18.96
C ASP A 70 1.41 -13.51 -17.65
N VAL A 71 2.15 -13.81 -16.58
CA VAL A 71 1.66 -14.35 -15.30
C VAL A 71 2.38 -13.63 -14.17
N GLN A 72 1.65 -13.11 -13.19
CA GLN A 72 2.23 -12.34 -12.10
C GLN A 72 1.42 -12.39 -10.79
N ALA A 73 2.10 -12.00 -9.71
CA ALA A 73 1.53 -11.74 -8.39
C ALA A 73 0.62 -12.87 -7.86
N PRO A 74 1.15 -14.09 -7.66
CA PRO A 74 0.39 -15.13 -7.01
C PRO A 74 0.19 -14.85 -5.50
N ASP A 75 -0.91 -15.34 -4.95
CA ASP A 75 -1.20 -15.37 -3.53
C ASP A 75 -1.97 -16.64 -3.16
N VAL A 76 -1.90 -17.07 -1.90
CA VAL A 76 -2.50 -18.34 -1.43
C VAL A 76 -3.49 -18.10 -0.31
N ALA A 77 -4.66 -18.72 -0.42
CA ALA A 77 -5.70 -18.65 0.61
C ALA A 77 -5.25 -19.33 1.92
N SER A 78 -5.94 -19.00 3.02
CA SER A 78 -5.66 -19.56 4.35
C SER A 78 -5.80 -21.08 4.48
N ASP A 79 -6.46 -21.73 3.52
CA ASP A 79 -6.52 -23.19 3.43
C ASP A 79 -5.21 -23.84 2.94
N GLY A 80 -4.29 -23.06 2.36
CA GLY A 80 -3.02 -23.53 1.81
C GLY A 80 -3.14 -24.27 0.47
N ASP A 81 -4.29 -24.20 -0.21
CA ASP A 81 -4.57 -24.95 -1.44
C ASP A 81 -5.07 -24.08 -2.60
N ARG A 82 -5.90 -23.06 -2.32
CA ARG A 82 -6.37 -22.15 -3.37
C ARG A 82 -5.33 -21.08 -3.67
N VAL A 83 -4.98 -20.94 -4.95
CA VAL A 83 -4.02 -19.97 -5.47
C VAL A 83 -4.73 -18.99 -6.39
N VAL A 84 -4.54 -17.70 -6.14
CA VAL A 84 -5.00 -16.63 -7.02
C VAL A 84 -3.80 -15.96 -7.67
N PHE A 85 -3.93 -15.51 -8.92
CA PHE A 85 -2.85 -14.83 -9.66
C PHE A 85 -3.43 -13.97 -10.79
N ALA A 86 -2.63 -13.07 -11.34
CA ALA A 86 -3.00 -12.29 -12.52
C ALA A 86 -2.32 -12.84 -13.78
N ALA A 87 -3.04 -12.88 -14.90
CA ALA A 87 -2.47 -13.31 -16.17
C ALA A 87 -3.19 -12.78 -17.42
N ARG A 88 -2.51 -12.87 -18.56
CA ARG A 88 -3.08 -12.69 -19.90
C ARG A 88 -2.37 -13.60 -20.91
N ALA A 89 -3.07 -14.00 -21.96
CA ALA A 89 -2.53 -14.94 -22.94
C ALA A 89 -1.56 -14.26 -23.93
N GLN A 90 -1.89 -13.06 -24.40
CA GLN A 90 -1.06 -12.28 -25.32
C GLN A 90 -1.08 -10.78 -25.01
N ALA A 91 -0.21 -10.00 -25.67
CA ALA A 91 -0.10 -8.55 -25.46
C ALA A 91 -1.40 -7.77 -25.71
N ALA A 92 -2.23 -8.22 -26.66
CA ALA A 92 -3.51 -7.59 -26.97
C ALA A 92 -4.60 -7.81 -25.90
N ASP A 93 -4.43 -8.81 -25.04
CA ASP A 93 -5.41 -9.15 -24.01
C ASP A 93 -5.19 -8.29 -22.75
N PRO A 94 -6.26 -7.87 -22.06
CA PRO A 94 -6.14 -7.28 -20.74
C PRO A 94 -5.73 -8.35 -19.71
N LEU A 95 -5.08 -7.92 -18.63
CA LEU A 95 -4.85 -8.78 -17.47
C LEU A 95 -6.19 -9.15 -16.82
N GLY A 96 -6.32 -10.42 -16.46
CA GLY A 96 -7.40 -10.95 -15.64
C GLY A 96 -6.86 -11.64 -14.39
N VAL A 97 -7.69 -11.71 -13.35
CA VAL A 97 -7.42 -12.52 -12.17
C VAL A 97 -7.94 -13.93 -12.39
N TYR A 98 -7.16 -14.93 -11.99
CA TYR A 98 -7.46 -16.36 -12.09
C TYR A 98 -7.32 -17.04 -10.73
N LEU A 99 -8.09 -18.10 -10.52
CA LEU A 99 -8.13 -18.89 -9.30
C LEU A 99 -8.02 -20.37 -9.65
N VAL A 100 -7.10 -21.08 -9.01
CA VAL A 100 -6.81 -22.51 -9.25
C VAL A 100 -6.53 -23.22 -7.92
N ARG A 101 -6.65 -24.56 -7.88
CA ARG A 101 -6.24 -25.38 -6.74
C ARG A 101 -4.87 -26.02 -7.00
N LEU A 102 -4.05 -26.11 -5.96
CA LEU A 102 -2.72 -26.73 -6.06
C LEU A 102 -2.80 -28.21 -6.45
N GLY A 103 -3.72 -28.94 -5.83
CA GLY A 103 -3.89 -30.38 -6.08
C GLY A 103 -4.62 -30.71 -7.38
N ASP A 104 -5.25 -29.73 -8.02
CA ASP A 104 -6.04 -29.94 -9.25
C ASP A 104 -5.99 -28.69 -10.15
N PRO A 105 -4.93 -28.53 -10.97
CA PRO A 105 -4.80 -27.39 -11.88
C PRO A 105 -5.93 -27.25 -12.91
N ALA A 106 -6.72 -28.30 -13.15
CA ALA A 106 -7.85 -28.25 -14.06
C ALA A 106 -9.03 -27.42 -13.51
N THR A 107 -9.05 -27.11 -12.20
CA THR A 107 -10.07 -26.24 -11.61
C THR A 107 -9.86 -24.75 -11.90
N CYS A 108 -8.93 -24.40 -12.78
CA CYS A 108 -8.61 -23.00 -13.02
C CYS A 108 -9.82 -22.25 -13.59
N VAL A 109 -10.21 -21.16 -12.93
CA VAL A 109 -11.29 -20.29 -13.38
C VAL A 109 -10.81 -18.84 -13.44
N ARG A 110 -11.36 -18.07 -14.38
CA ARG A 110 -11.14 -16.64 -14.42
C ARG A 110 -12.05 -15.97 -13.38
N VAL A 111 -11.45 -15.28 -12.42
CA VAL A 111 -12.15 -14.57 -11.34
C VAL A 111 -12.78 -13.28 -11.83
N THR A 112 -12.11 -12.52 -12.69
CA THR A 112 -12.62 -11.23 -13.17
C THR A 112 -13.16 -11.37 -14.59
N PRO A 113 -14.44 -11.08 -14.85
CA PRO A 113 -14.99 -11.18 -16.20
C PRO A 113 -14.24 -10.24 -17.16
N PRO A 114 -14.07 -10.62 -18.43
CA PRO A 114 -13.56 -9.70 -19.43
C PRO A 114 -14.43 -8.43 -19.47
N ALA A 115 -13.78 -7.27 -19.49
CA ALA A 115 -14.42 -5.97 -19.66
C ALA A 115 -13.93 -5.35 -20.97
N ALA A 116 -14.81 -4.60 -21.63
CA ALA A 116 -14.44 -3.84 -22.81
C ALA A 116 -13.47 -2.71 -22.43
N ASP A 117 -12.67 -2.29 -23.41
CA ASP A 117 -11.83 -1.11 -23.27
C ASP A 117 -12.71 0.11 -22.96
N SER A 118 -12.24 0.99 -22.08
CA SER A 118 -12.93 2.19 -21.63
C SER A 118 -12.01 3.39 -21.82
N ASN A 119 -12.54 4.50 -22.35
CA ASN A 119 -11.76 5.72 -22.63
C ASN A 119 -10.47 5.46 -23.44
N GLY A 120 -10.49 4.47 -24.34
CA GLY A 120 -9.33 4.07 -25.14
C GLY A 120 -8.26 3.27 -24.39
N LEU A 121 -8.55 2.83 -23.16
CA LEU A 121 -7.64 2.08 -22.30
C LEU A 121 -8.21 0.69 -22.01
N LYS A 122 -7.32 -0.30 -21.91
CA LYS A 122 -7.67 -1.66 -21.49
C LYS A 122 -8.06 -1.69 -20.02
N VAL A 123 -9.07 -2.49 -19.70
CA VAL A 123 -9.46 -2.76 -18.30
C VAL A 123 -8.67 -3.95 -17.77
N HIS A 124 -7.55 -3.67 -17.10
CA HIS A 124 -6.70 -4.66 -16.46
C HIS A 124 -7.22 -4.98 -15.05
N ASN A 125 -7.07 -6.24 -14.64
CA ASN A 125 -7.29 -6.69 -13.26
C ASN A 125 -6.07 -7.51 -12.83
N PHE A 126 -5.43 -7.12 -11.73
CA PHE A 126 -4.11 -7.63 -11.36
C PHE A 126 -3.85 -7.51 -9.85
N ASP A 127 -2.68 -8.00 -9.42
CA ASP A 127 -2.25 -8.05 -8.01
C ASP A 127 -3.32 -8.57 -7.03
N PRO A 128 -3.84 -9.79 -7.22
CA PRO A 128 -4.84 -10.34 -6.31
C PRO A 128 -4.25 -10.76 -4.97
N ALA A 129 -5.04 -10.64 -3.90
CA ALA A 129 -4.73 -11.16 -2.58
C ALA A 129 -5.99 -11.74 -1.91
N PHE A 130 -5.82 -12.85 -1.19
CA PHE A 130 -6.91 -13.45 -0.42
C PHE A 130 -7.12 -12.72 0.90
N SER A 131 -8.39 -12.59 1.29
CA SER A 131 -8.73 -12.23 2.67
C SER A 131 -8.22 -13.29 3.66
N PRO A 132 -7.95 -12.92 4.93
CA PRO A 132 -7.49 -13.86 5.94
C PRO A 132 -8.48 -14.99 6.25
N ASP A 133 -9.77 -14.82 5.96
CA ASP A 133 -10.79 -15.87 6.06
C ASP A 133 -10.93 -16.73 4.79
N GLY A 134 -10.25 -16.37 3.71
CA GLY A 134 -10.28 -17.05 2.41
C GLY A 134 -11.61 -16.93 1.65
N LYS A 135 -12.49 -16.01 2.04
CA LYS A 135 -13.83 -15.83 1.44
C LYS A 135 -13.89 -14.67 0.44
N TRP A 136 -12.86 -13.84 0.36
CA TRP A 136 -12.79 -12.71 -0.53
C TRP A 136 -11.44 -12.64 -1.22
N ILE A 137 -11.45 -12.05 -2.42
CA ILE A 137 -10.26 -11.67 -3.16
C ILE A 137 -10.31 -10.16 -3.33
N VAL A 138 -9.25 -9.47 -2.92
CA VAL A 138 -9.00 -8.06 -3.28
C VAL A 138 -8.01 -8.03 -4.43
N PHE A 139 -8.17 -7.11 -5.38
CA PHE A 139 -7.31 -6.96 -6.53
C PHE A 139 -7.26 -5.50 -7.00
N ALA A 140 -6.21 -5.10 -7.71
CA ALA A 140 -6.14 -3.82 -8.39
C ALA A 140 -6.84 -3.90 -9.76
N SER A 141 -7.56 -2.85 -10.15
CA SER A 141 -8.28 -2.78 -11.43
C SER A 141 -8.23 -1.39 -12.03
N THR A 142 -8.04 -1.31 -13.35
CA THR A 142 -8.11 -0.04 -14.09
C THR A 142 -9.52 0.34 -14.49
N ARG A 143 -10.55 -0.39 -14.04
CA ARG A 143 -11.94 -0.14 -14.40
C ARG A 143 -12.41 1.26 -13.99
N GLY A 144 -12.03 1.70 -12.78
CA GLY A 144 -12.41 2.97 -12.17
C GLY A 144 -13.93 3.18 -12.00
N LYS A 145 -14.33 4.19 -11.23
CA LYS A 145 -15.74 4.59 -11.10
C LYS A 145 -16.26 5.31 -12.36
N ALA A 146 -15.39 6.07 -13.02
CA ALA A 146 -15.69 6.88 -14.21
C ALA A 146 -15.18 6.24 -15.51
N GLY A 147 -14.91 4.92 -15.50
CA GLY A 147 -14.17 4.25 -16.55
C GLY A 147 -12.65 4.39 -16.36
N ALA A 148 -11.90 3.70 -17.23
CA ALA A 148 -10.43 3.69 -17.16
C ALA A 148 -9.83 5.07 -17.44
N THR A 149 -8.80 5.43 -16.69
CA THR A 149 -8.09 6.72 -16.73
C THR A 149 -6.58 6.47 -16.65
N THR A 150 -5.76 7.51 -16.70
CA THR A 150 -4.31 7.40 -16.46
C THR A 150 -3.85 8.19 -15.25
N SER A 151 -2.72 7.79 -14.66
CA SER A 151 -2.15 8.48 -13.51
C SER A 151 -1.54 9.83 -13.89
N ARG A 152 -1.55 10.77 -12.95
CA ARG A 152 -1.27 12.18 -13.26
C ARG A 152 0.20 12.48 -13.53
N LYS A 153 1.12 11.68 -12.99
CA LYS A 153 2.57 11.87 -13.18
C LYS A 153 3.12 11.07 -14.36
N ARG A 154 2.82 9.77 -14.37
CA ARG A 154 3.41 8.82 -15.32
C ARG A 154 2.58 8.62 -16.57
N LEU A 155 1.30 9.03 -16.56
CA LEU A 155 0.35 8.82 -17.64
C LEU A 155 0.21 7.33 -18.03
N LEU A 156 0.44 6.43 -17.06
CA LEU A 156 0.17 5.00 -17.18
C LEU A 156 -1.29 4.73 -16.79
N PRO A 157 -1.91 3.61 -17.19
CA PRO A 157 -3.25 3.26 -16.71
C PRO A 157 -3.35 3.38 -15.18
N GLN A 158 -4.37 4.11 -14.72
CA GLN A 158 -4.67 4.30 -13.30
C GLN A 158 -5.38 3.06 -12.76
N SER A 159 -5.16 2.73 -11.50
CA SER A 159 -5.81 1.58 -10.85
C SER A 159 -6.34 1.91 -9.46
N ASP A 160 -7.51 1.36 -9.16
CA ASP A 160 -8.14 1.35 -7.84
C ASP A 160 -8.25 -0.09 -7.32
N LEU A 161 -8.50 -0.24 -6.02
CA LEU A 161 -8.76 -1.56 -5.43
C LEU A 161 -10.22 -1.96 -5.57
N TRP A 162 -10.43 -3.24 -5.85
CA TRP A 162 -11.72 -3.90 -5.96
C TRP A 162 -11.72 -5.19 -5.14
N ARG A 163 -12.91 -5.65 -4.77
CA ARG A 163 -13.10 -6.93 -4.08
C ARG A 163 -14.18 -7.78 -4.72
N VAL A 164 -14.11 -9.08 -4.51
CA VAL A 164 -15.14 -10.06 -4.91
C VAL A 164 -15.16 -11.23 -3.92
N ALA A 165 -16.36 -11.73 -3.62
CA ALA A 165 -16.56 -12.90 -2.77
C ALA A 165 -16.36 -14.20 -3.56
N VAL A 166 -15.83 -15.21 -2.86
CA VAL A 166 -15.60 -16.55 -3.38
C VAL A 166 -16.00 -17.62 -2.38
N ASN A 167 -16.49 -18.74 -2.88
CA ASN A 167 -16.75 -19.96 -2.12
C ASN A 167 -16.05 -21.15 -2.81
N GLY A 168 -14.95 -21.62 -2.24
CA GLY A 168 -14.04 -22.52 -2.95
C GLY A 168 -13.47 -21.81 -4.18
N THR A 169 -13.69 -22.40 -5.37
CA THR A 169 -13.37 -21.81 -6.67
C THR A 169 -14.57 -21.11 -7.34
N THR A 170 -15.74 -21.09 -6.69
CA THR A 170 -16.92 -20.39 -7.23
C THR A 170 -16.85 -18.91 -6.88
N VAL A 171 -17.09 -18.05 -7.87
CA VAL A 171 -17.07 -16.58 -7.72
C VAL A 171 -18.49 -16.06 -7.66
N ASP A 172 -18.80 -15.22 -6.65
CA ASP A 172 -20.07 -14.50 -6.62
C ASP A 172 -19.98 -13.27 -7.53
N GLN A 173 -20.53 -13.40 -8.74
CA GLN A 173 -20.49 -12.35 -9.76
C GLN A 173 -21.25 -11.07 -9.36
N ASN A 174 -22.11 -11.11 -8.34
CA ASN A 174 -22.86 -9.95 -7.87
C ASN A 174 -22.14 -9.19 -6.75
N SER A 175 -20.98 -9.69 -6.30
CA SER A 175 -20.25 -9.16 -5.15
C SER A 175 -19.09 -8.22 -5.49
N TYR A 176 -18.89 -7.88 -6.78
CA TYR A 176 -17.84 -6.95 -7.16
C TYR A 176 -18.09 -5.57 -6.58
N GLU A 177 -17.10 -5.04 -5.88
CA GLU A 177 -17.22 -3.74 -5.25
C GLU A 177 -15.89 -3.00 -5.28
N GLN A 178 -15.95 -1.72 -5.66
CA GLN A 178 -14.81 -0.81 -5.60
C GLN A 178 -14.54 -0.40 -4.13
N VAL A 179 -13.27 -0.41 -3.77
CA VAL A 179 -12.75 -0.14 -2.42
C VAL A 179 -12.11 1.24 -2.36
N THR A 180 -11.39 1.66 -3.41
CA THR A 180 -10.70 2.96 -3.45
C THR A 180 -11.00 3.77 -4.70
N PHE A 181 -10.76 5.09 -4.67
CA PHE A 181 -11.35 6.07 -5.59
C PHE A 181 -10.43 7.27 -5.89
N LEU A 182 -9.12 7.04 -6.07
CA LEU A 182 -8.16 8.12 -6.22
C LEU A 182 -7.89 8.47 -7.69
N SER A 183 -7.25 9.63 -7.94
CA SER A 183 -6.86 10.05 -9.29
C SER A 183 -5.59 9.39 -9.81
N ASN A 184 -4.92 8.57 -9.00
CA ASN A 184 -3.65 7.90 -9.29
C ASN A 184 -3.71 6.42 -8.88
N SER A 185 -2.65 5.66 -9.15
CA SER A 185 -2.68 4.20 -9.01
C SER A 185 -2.51 3.69 -7.59
N GLU A 186 -3.25 2.64 -7.27
CA GLU A 186 -3.09 1.82 -6.08
C GLU A 186 -2.91 0.35 -6.48
N VAL A 187 -1.78 -0.22 -6.08
CA VAL A 187 -1.30 -1.53 -6.53
C VAL A 187 -0.82 -2.40 -5.38
N GLY A 188 -0.62 -3.69 -5.65
CA GLY A 188 -0.11 -4.65 -4.67
C GLY A 188 -0.93 -4.74 -3.37
N PRO A 189 -2.28 -4.85 -3.40
CA PRO A 189 -3.04 -5.00 -2.18
C PRO A 189 -2.64 -6.29 -1.46
N GLN A 190 -2.60 -6.23 -0.13
CA GLN A 190 -2.29 -7.33 0.78
C GLN A 190 -3.14 -7.19 2.04
N PHE A 191 -3.29 -8.27 2.81
CA PHE A 191 -4.02 -8.22 4.06
C PHE A 191 -3.09 -8.19 5.27
N MET A 192 -3.43 -7.31 6.21
CA MET A 192 -2.99 -7.43 7.59
C MET A 192 -3.72 -8.59 8.25
N ARG A 193 -3.08 -9.17 9.24
CA ARG A 193 -3.61 -10.24 10.09
C ARG A 193 -4.92 -9.90 10.77
N GLU A 194 -5.12 -8.64 11.14
CA GLU A 194 -6.38 -8.17 11.72
C GLU A 194 -7.50 -7.97 10.69
N GLY A 195 -7.24 -8.16 9.39
CA GLY A 195 -8.27 -8.09 8.35
C GLY A 195 -8.43 -6.73 7.67
N ARG A 196 -7.45 -5.83 7.80
CA ARG A 196 -7.34 -4.59 7.00
C ARG A 196 -6.55 -4.83 5.73
N ILE A 197 -6.78 -4.01 4.72
CA ILE A 197 -6.05 -4.06 3.44
C ILE A 197 -4.91 -3.05 3.51
N THR A 198 -3.71 -3.45 3.06
CA THR A 198 -2.57 -2.56 2.78
C THR A 198 -2.29 -2.52 1.30
N MET A 199 -1.71 -1.43 0.83
CA MET A 199 -1.42 -1.23 -0.59
C MET A 199 -0.29 -0.23 -0.77
N THR A 200 0.30 -0.21 -1.97
CA THR A 200 1.13 0.90 -2.42
C THR A 200 0.28 1.88 -3.21
N THR A 201 0.38 3.16 -2.86
CA THR A 201 -0.36 4.26 -3.47
C THR A 201 0.59 5.24 -4.13
N GLU A 202 0.32 5.58 -5.39
CA GLU A 202 0.96 6.65 -6.13
C GLU A 202 0.41 8.01 -5.65
N LYS A 203 1.29 8.83 -5.08
CA LYS A 203 0.92 10.14 -4.52
C LYS A 203 1.47 11.23 -5.41
N VAL A 204 0.59 12.13 -5.84
CA VAL A 204 0.93 13.16 -6.80
C VAL A 204 0.35 14.49 -6.36
N SER A 205 1.20 15.51 -6.31
CA SER A 205 0.84 16.92 -6.19
C SER A 205 1.96 17.77 -6.77
N ASP A 206 1.72 19.08 -6.91
CA ASP A 206 2.76 19.99 -7.36
C ASP A 206 4.02 19.89 -6.48
N GLY A 207 5.18 19.71 -7.11
CA GLY A 207 6.46 19.48 -6.43
C GLY A 207 6.57 18.19 -5.60
N PHE A 208 5.58 17.28 -5.65
CA PHE A 208 5.56 16.07 -4.82
C PHE A 208 5.13 14.83 -5.60
N TYR A 209 5.99 13.81 -5.62
CA TYR A 209 5.69 12.53 -6.24
C TYR A 209 6.38 11.37 -5.51
N GLN A 210 5.62 10.38 -5.06
CA GLN A 210 6.14 9.19 -4.36
C GLN A 210 5.21 7.99 -4.46
N LEU A 211 5.76 6.80 -4.20
CA LEU A 211 4.98 5.59 -3.93
C LEU A 211 5.07 5.26 -2.45
N SER A 212 3.94 5.18 -1.75
CA SER A 212 3.92 5.01 -0.30
C SER A 212 2.87 4.01 0.15
N GLY A 213 3.07 3.43 1.34
CA GLY A 213 2.12 2.49 1.91
C GLY A 213 0.87 3.17 2.46
N ARG A 214 -0.30 2.63 2.14
CA ARG A 214 -1.58 2.99 2.77
C ARG A 214 -2.22 1.75 3.38
N ARG A 215 -3.26 1.97 4.17
CA ARG A 215 -4.19 0.92 4.58
C ARG A 215 -5.64 1.41 4.52
N ILE A 216 -6.58 0.49 4.45
CA ILE A 216 -8.01 0.77 4.56
C ILE A 216 -8.71 -0.38 5.32
N ASN A 217 -9.79 -0.06 6.03
CA ASN A 217 -10.62 -1.08 6.67
C ASN A 217 -11.38 -1.90 5.62
N TRP A 218 -11.83 -3.09 6.04
CA TRP A 218 -12.64 -3.94 5.17
C TRP A 218 -13.95 -3.26 4.78
N ASP A 219 -14.62 -2.56 5.68
CA ASP A 219 -15.84 -1.80 5.40
C ASP A 219 -15.63 -0.53 4.53
N ARG A 220 -14.42 -0.32 4.00
CA ARG A 220 -13.98 0.82 3.17
C ARG A 220 -13.87 2.16 3.89
N THR A 221 -13.82 2.14 5.21
CA THR A 221 -13.56 3.32 6.04
C THR A 221 -12.08 3.43 6.44
N ASP A 222 -11.69 4.53 7.08
CA ASP A 222 -10.34 4.77 7.60
C ASP A 222 -9.25 4.55 6.53
N TYR A 223 -9.34 5.28 5.41
CA TYR A 223 -8.29 5.30 4.39
C TYR A 223 -7.03 6.00 4.94
N HIS A 224 -6.12 5.24 5.52
CA HIS A 224 -5.11 5.76 6.43
C HIS A 224 -3.70 5.71 5.80
N PRO A 225 -2.87 6.76 6.01
CA PRO A 225 -1.41 6.61 5.92
C PRO A 225 -0.88 5.35 6.61
N LEU A 226 0.12 4.67 6.06
CA LEU A 226 0.72 3.52 6.75
C LEU A 226 2.22 3.71 7.00
N LEU A 227 3.02 3.71 5.93
CA LEU A 227 4.48 3.72 6.03
C LEU A 227 5.12 4.41 4.83
N ALA A 228 6.37 4.86 5.00
CA ALA A 228 7.14 5.54 3.95
C ALA A 228 6.36 6.68 3.26
N GLN A 229 5.62 7.48 4.04
CA GLN A 229 4.80 8.57 3.49
C GLN A 229 5.65 9.67 2.86
N ARG A 230 6.92 9.81 3.29
CA ARG A 230 7.87 10.82 2.83
C ARG A 230 9.30 10.29 2.79
N ALA A 231 10.00 10.56 1.70
CA ALA A 231 11.44 10.42 1.54
C ALA A 231 12.14 11.51 2.34
N ILE A 232 11.69 12.76 2.12
CA ILE A 232 12.11 13.97 2.82
C ILE A 232 10.88 14.58 3.49
N SER A 233 10.97 14.86 4.79
CA SER A 233 9.87 15.43 5.57
C SER A 233 10.20 16.84 6.04
N PRO A 234 9.22 17.76 6.03
CA PRO A 234 9.35 19.08 6.63
C PRO A 234 9.33 19.01 8.17
N TYR A 235 9.46 20.19 8.79
CA TYR A 235 9.41 20.42 10.24
C TYR A 235 10.59 19.82 10.99
N ALA A 236 11.77 19.88 10.38
CA ALA A 236 13.01 19.59 11.08
C ALA A 236 13.32 20.62 12.18
N SER A 237 12.73 21.81 12.08
CA SER A 237 12.77 22.89 13.07
C SER A 237 11.37 23.49 13.22
N LEU A 238 10.98 23.85 14.46
CA LEU A 238 9.74 24.56 14.75
C LEU A 238 9.87 26.09 14.58
N THR A 239 11.09 26.62 14.52
CA THR A 239 11.35 28.05 14.29
C THR A 239 11.63 28.37 12.82
N ASP A 240 11.95 27.36 12.02
CA ASP A 240 12.16 27.47 10.58
C ASP A 240 11.52 26.26 9.89
N LEU A 241 10.26 26.43 9.49
CA LEU A 241 9.45 25.36 8.90
C LEU A 241 9.91 24.97 7.48
N THR A 242 10.86 25.69 6.90
CA THR A 242 11.44 25.34 5.60
C THR A 242 12.48 24.22 5.71
N GLN A 243 13.01 23.98 6.92
CA GLN A 243 13.98 22.93 7.14
C GLN A 243 13.35 21.55 7.03
N THR A 244 14.06 20.67 6.32
CA THR A 244 13.65 19.29 6.08
C THR A 244 14.72 18.31 6.56
N ARG A 245 14.31 17.06 6.78
CA ARG A 245 15.20 15.93 7.02
C ARG A 245 14.77 14.73 6.20
N PRO A 246 15.71 13.85 5.80
CA PRO A 246 15.35 12.55 5.26
C PRO A 246 14.54 11.75 6.29
N SER A 247 13.30 11.40 5.94
CA SER A 247 12.47 10.49 6.73
C SER A 247 12.87 9.06 6.40
N VAL A 248 12.14 8.35 5.54
CA VAL A 248 12.56 7.01 5.09
C VAL A 248 13.79 7.07 4.17
N GLY A 249 14.05 8.20 3.52
CA GLY A 249 15.19 8.35 2.60
C GLY A 249 14.98 7.68 1.24
N TYR A 250 13.80 7.12 0.99
CA TYR A 250 13.39 6.50 -0.27
C TYR A 250 12.06 7.09 -0.73
N ALA A 251 11.92 7.29 -2.03
CA ALA A 251 10.73 7.87 -2.63
C ALA A 251 9.69 6.82 -3.09
N SER A 252 10.05 5.52 -2.99
CA SER A 252 9.18 4.40 -3.32
C SER A 252 9.18 3.35 -2.21
N ALA A 253 7.99 2.87 -1.84
CA ALA A 253 7.75 1.68 -1.04
C ALA A 253 6.72 0.78 -1.75
N THR A 254 7.16 -0.40 -2.18
CA THR A 254 6.37 -1.40 -2.93
C THR A 254 6.39 -2.76 -2.24
N ASP A 255 5.58 -3.70 -2.71
CA ASP A 255 5.47 -5.08 -2.19
C ASP A 255 5.27 -5.15 -0.67
N ILE A 256 4.35 -4.35 -0.16
CA ILE A 256 4.11 -4.19 1.28
C ILE A 256 3.32 -5.39 1.81
N ARG A 257 3.91 -6.15 2.74
CA ARG A 257 3.26 -7.29 3.43
C ARG A 257 3.48 -7.23 4.93
N GLU A 258 2.51 -7.67 5.72
CA GLU A 258 2.72 -7.88 7.15
C GLU A 258 3.44 -9.22 7.40
N GLY A 259 4.55 -9.17 8.12
CA GLY A 259 5.36 -10.32 8.49
C GLY A 259 4.83 -11.10 9.69
N ALA A 260 5.49 -12.21 9.99
CA ALA A 260 5.05 -13.12 11.05
C ALA A 260 5.10 -12.52 12.47
N ASP A 261 5.80 -11.41 12.66
CA ASP A 261 5.98 -10.67 13.90
C ASP A 261 5.13 -9.39 13.98
N GLY A 262 4.32 -9.10 12.96
CA GLY A 262 3.52 -7.87 12.87
C GLY A 262 4.29 -6.65 12.36
N ASN A 263 5.57 -6.79 12.00
CA ASN A 263 6.30 -5.78 11.24
C ASN A 263 5.93 -5.86 9.77
N PHE A 264 6.13 -4.77 9.02
CA PHE A 264 5.94 -4.75 7.58
C PHE A 264 7.22 -5.08 6.85
N LEU A 265 7.12 -5.95 5.86
CA LEU A 265 8.12 -6.17 4.83
C LEU A 265 7.78 -5.26 3.64
N LEU A 266 8.79 -4.69 3.01
CA LEU A 266 8.61 -3.78 1.87
C LEU A 266 9.88 -3.68 1.04
N ILE A 267 9.73 -3.22 -0.20
CA ILE A 267 10.82 -2.94 -1.14
C ILE A 267 10.92 -1.44 -1.35
N LEU A 268 12.09 -0.89 -1.04
CA LEU A 268 12.39 0.53 -1.04
C LEU A 268 13.28 0.90 -2.23
N SER A 269 12.97 2.01 -2.90
CA SER A 269 13.81 2.52 -4.00
C SER A 269 13.74 4.04 -4.15
N ASP A 270 14.80 4.62 -4.71
CA ASP A 270 14.75 5.97 -5.28
C ASP A 270 13.87 5.97 -6.54
N LEU A 271 13.39 7.15 -6.92
CA LEU A 271 12.65 7.37 -8.15
C LEU A 271 13.49 8.21 -9.13
N ARG A 272 13.42 7.85 -10.40
CA ARG A 272 13.91 8.66 -11.52
C ARG A 272 12.99 9.89 -11.70
N PRO A 273 13.43 10.94 -12.44
CA PRO A 273 12.61 12.14 -12.67
C PRO A 273 11.26 11.88 -13.35
N ASP A 274 11.14 10.80 -14.12
CA ASP A 274 9.91 10.34 -14.77
C ASP A 274 8.93 9.64 -13.81
N GLY A 275 9.34 9.39 -12.56
CA GLY A 275 8.54 8.74 -11.53
C GLY A 275 8.66 7.21 -11.49
N ALA A 276 9.53 6.60 -12.29
CA ALA A 276 9.79 5.17 -12.22
C ALA A 276 10.92 4.86 -11.21
N PRO A 277 10.90 3.70 -10.52
CA PRO A 277 12.02 3.27 -9.69
C PRO A 277 13.35 3.24 -10.44
N VAL A 278 14.46 3.51 -9.73
CA VAL A 278 15.81 3.48 -10.31
C VAL A 278 16.30 2.07 -10.59
N SER A 279 15.85 1.09 -9.79
CA SER A 279 16.19 -0.31 -9.94
C SER A 279 15.20 -1.00 -10.89
N PRO A 280 15.66 -1.71 -11.93
CA PRO A 280 14.79 -2.41 -12.86
C PRO A 280 14.09 -3.61 -12.23
N GLY A 281 13.05 -4.11 -12.89
CA GLY A 281 12.37 -5.34 -12.49
C GLY A 281 11.68 -5.27 -11.13
N ALA A 282 11.17 -4.10 -10.74
CA ALA A 282 10.54 -3.85 -9.45
C ALA A 282 11.45 -4.18 -8.24
N ALA A 283 12.77 -4.18 -8.44
CA ALA A 283 13.71 -4.48 -7.37
C ALA A 283 14.01 -3.26 -6.50
N GLY A 284 14.54 -3.49 -5.31
CA GLY A 284 14.99 -2.43 -4.41
C GLY A 284 15.67 -2.97 -3.15
N ALA A 285 15.79 -2.12 -2.15
CA ALA A 285 16.25 -2.50 -0.81
C ALA A 285 15.14 -3.21 -0.04
N LEU A 286 15.48 -4.28 0.68
CA LEU A 286 14.54 -4.97 1.56
C LEU A 286 14.44 -4.23 2.90
N GLY A 287 13.26 -3.67 3.20
CA GLY A 287 12.95 -3.01 4.46
C GLY A 287 12.12 -3.88 5.40
N ILE A 288 12.33 -3.70 6.70
CA ILE A 288 11.45 -4.18 7.78
C ILE A 288 11.03 -2.96 8.61
N PHE A 289 9.74 -2.66 8.61
CA PHE A 289 9.17 -1.46 9.23
C PHE A 289 8.22 -1.82 10.39
N ASN A 290 8.51 -1.34 11.59
CA ASN A 290 7.65 -1.48 12.76
C ASN A 290 6.72 -0.26 12.89
N ARG A 291 5.45 -0.44 12.53
CA ARG A 291 4.45 0.63 12.60
C ARG A 291 4.16 1.13 14.02
N SER A 292 4.37 0.32 15.05
CA SER A 292 4.09 0.68 16.45
C SER A 292 5.15 1.61 17.02
N ILE A 293 6.32 1.70 16.37
CA ILE A 293 7.32 2.73 16.65
C ILE A 293 6.98 4.02 15.88
N GLY A 294 6.39 3.94 14.70
CA GLY A 294 5.88 5.09 13.95
C GLY A 294 6.90 5.72 12.98
N PRO A 295 6.87 7.04 12.72
CA PRO A 295 7.68 7.65 11.67
C PRO A 295 9.18 7.48 11.87
N PHE A 296 9.90 7.35 10.76
CA PHE A 296 11.35 7.14 10.73
C PHE A 296 12.09 8.38 10.22
N GLU A 297 13.27 8.63 10.77
CA GLU A 297 14.23 9.64 10.32
C GLU A 297 15.59 9.00 10.08
N GLN A 298 16.04 9.03 8.83
CA GLN A 298 17.30 8.40 8.44
C GLN A 298 18.49 9.08 9.11
N GLY A 299 19.37 8.26 9.70
CA GLY A 299 20.60 8.73 10.34
C GLY A 299 20.41 9.37 11.72
N ARG A 300 19.19 9.41 12.25
CA ARG A 300 18.93 9.88 13.62
C ARG A 300 19.41 8.85 14.65
N ALA A 301 20.17 9.29 15.65
CA ALA A 301 20.81 8.42 16.64
C ALA A 301 20.85 9.02 18.06
N ASP A 302 20.07 10.06 18.34
CA ASP A 302 19.97 10.62 19.70
C ASP A 302 19.32 9.64 20.69
N THR A 303 19.65 9.83 21.97
CA THR A 303 19.15 8.96 23.05
C THR A 303 17.63 9.00 23.13
N GLY A 304 17.01 7.81 23.19
CA GLY A 304 15.55 7.66 23.25
C GLY A 304 14.87 7.52 21.89
N TYR A 305 15.58 7.80 20.78
CA TYR A 305 15.04 7.54 19.45
C TYR A 305 15.12 6.04 19.12
N LEU A 306 13.98 5.44 18.80
CA LEU A 306 13.89 4.06 18.31
C LEU A 306 13.62 4.08 16.80
N ALA A 307 14.50 3.43 16.04
CA ALA A 307 14.35 3.29 14.60
C ALA A 307 13.20 2.34 14.26
N ALA A 308 12.17 2.87 13.57
CA ALA A 308 11.07 2.06 13.07
C ALA A 308 11.43 1.25 11.82
N LEU A 309 12.48 1.62 11.07
CA LEU A 309 12.89 0.96 9.84
C LEU A 309 14.27 0.31 9.99
N ARG A 310 14.39 -0.91 9.49
CA ARG A 310 15.66 -1.60 9.30
C ARG A 310 15.80 -2.09 7.87
N LEU A 311 16.94 -1.78 7.24
CA LEU A 311 17.29 -2.29 5.93
C LEU A 311 18.06 -3.60 6.10
N VAL A 312 17.63 -4.65 5.40
CA VAL A 312 18.31 -5.94 5.35
C VAL A 312 19.29 -5.91 4.17
N ASP A 313 20.53 -6.34 4.39
CA ASP A 313 21.57 -6.36 3.34
C ASP A 313 21.80 -4.99 2.67
N ALA A 314 21.78 -3.92 3.46
CA ALA A 314 21.84 -2.54 3.00
C ALA A 314 23.14 -2.20 2.23
N ALA A 315 24.19 -3.01 2.37
CA ALA A 315 25.45 -2.83 1.66
C ALA A 315 25.38 -3.32 0.20
N SER A 316 24.58 -4.36 -0.08
CA SER A 316 24.52 -4.97 -1.42
C SER A 316 23.36 -4.40 -2.23
N ALA A 317 22.15 -4.42 -1.65
CA ALA A 317 20.92 -3.98 -2.31
C ALA A 317 20.46 -2.64 -1.71
N THR A 318 21.07 -1.55 -2.17
CA THR A 318 20.86 -0.23 -1.58
C THR A 318 19.51 0.40 -1.94
N GLY A 319 18.91 0.00 -3.08
CA GLY A 319 17.70 0.61 -3.63
C GLY A 319 17.88 2.04 -4.17
N HIS A 320 19.08 2.61 -4.02
CA HIS A 320 19.41 3.96 -4.49
C HIS A 320 19.96 3.95 -5.92
N THR A 321 20.11 5.15 -6.49
CA THR A 321 20.75 5.32 -7.80
C THR A 321 22.11 4.60 -7.84
N GLY A 322 22.30 3.73 -8.84
CA GLY A 322 23.52 2.92 -9.01
C GLY A 322 23.51 1.57 -8.27
N ALA A 323 22.41 1.19 -7.62
CA ALA A 323 22.25 -0.15 -7.03
C ALA A 323 22.52 -1.26 -8.06
N ARG A 324 23.37 -2.22 -7.69
CA ARG A 324 23.71 -3.38 -8.53
C ARG A 324 22.91 -4.63 -8.18
N ALA A 325 22.61 -4.83 -6.90
CA ALA A 325 21.76 -5.92 -6.43
C ALA A 325 20.39 -5.39 -6.01
N GLY A 326 19.40 -6.28 -5.92
CA GLY A 326 18.06 -5.90 -5.49
C GLY A 326 17.17 -7.08 -5.11
N TYR A 327 16.23 -6.80 -4.21
CA TYR A 327 15.20 -7.70 -3.74
C TYR A 327 13.83 -7.31 -4.30
N ARG A 328 12.93 -8.28 -4.46
CA ARG A 328 11.50 -8.06 -4.69
C ARG A 328 10.63 -9.15 -4.06
N ALA A 329 9.34 -8.86 -3.93
CA ALA A 329 8.30 -9.77 -3.45
C ALA A 329 8.64 -10.49 -2.12
N PRO A 330 8.83 -9.74 -1.02
CA PRO A 330 9.14 -10.34 0.27
C PRO A 330 7.92 -11.01 0.90
N VAL A 331 8.11 -12.23 1.42
CA VAL A 331 7.11 -13.02 2.14
C VAL A 331 7.74 -13.58 3.41
N SER A 332 7.10 -13.40 4.56
CA SER A 332 7.60 -13.96 5.82
C SER A 332 7.46 -15.49 5.83
N LEU A 333 8.51 -16.19 6.24
CA LEU A 333 8.51 -17.63 6.43
C LEU A 333 8.25 -17.99 7.91
N PRO A 334 7.62 -19.14 8.20
CA PRO A 334 7.37 -19.60 9.58
C PRO A 334 8.63 -19.72 10.45
N GLY A 335 9.80 -20.00 9.85
CA GLY A 335 11.09 -20.04 10.54
C GLY A 335 11.68 -18.68 10.94
N GLY A 336 11.00 -17.56 10.63
CA GLY A 336 11.47 -16.20 10.91
C GLY A 336 12.37 -15.59 9.83
N GLU A 337 12.68 -16.35 8.78
CA GLU A 337 13.32 -15.88 7.56
C GLU A 337 12.33 -15.13 6.67
N VAL A 338 12.85 -14.43 5.66
CA VAL A 338 12.04 -13.79 4.62
C VAL A 338 12.35 -14.46 3.28
N MET A 339 11.34 -14.99 2.60
CA MET A 339 11.46 -15.45 1.22
C MET A 339 11.37 -14.24 0.29
N VAL A 340 12.31 -14.12 -0.65
CA VAL A 340 12.42 -13.00 -1.59
C VAL A 340 12.92 -13.51 -2.94
N SER A 341 12.63 -12.76 -4.00
CA SER A 341 13.40 -12.89 -5.24
C SER A 341 14.59 -11.93 -5.17
N TYR A 342 15.79 -12.44 -5.36
CA TYR A 342 17.04 -11.68 -5.25
C TYR A 342 17.87 -11.79 -6.54
N ALA A 343 18.40 -10.66 -7.00
CA ALA A 343 19.42 -10.61 -8.03
C ALA A 343 20.67 -9.94 -7.45
N SER A 344 21.83 -10.59 -7.56
CA SER A 344 23.13 -9.99 -7.23
C SER A 344 23.61 -8.97 -8.26
N ASP A 345 23.10 -9.09 -9.49
CA ASP A 345 23.37 -8.18 -10.59
C ASP A 345 22.09 -7.95 -11.40
N LEU A 346 21.45 -6.81 -11.17
CA LEU A 346 20.24 -6.37 -11.83
C LEU A 346 20.44 -6.18 -13.34
N SER A 347 21.68 -6.00 -13.82
CA SER A 347 21.96 -5.90 -15.26
C SER A 347 21.80 -7.22 -16.02
N THR A 348 21.66 -8.34 -15.29
CA THR A 348 21.41 -9.66 -15.88
C THR A 348 19.93 -10.09 -15.82
N GLY A 349 19.12 -9.40 -15.00
CA GLY A 349 17.72 -9.79 -14.75
C GLY A 349 17.55 -11.19 -14.14
N SER A 350 18.63 -11.79 -13.62
CA SER A 350 18.65 -13.18 -13.15
C SER A 350 18.30 -13.25 -11.67
N PHE A 351 17.01 -13.21 -11.37
CA PHE A 351 16.50 -13.36 -10.01
C PHE A 351 16.45 -14.83 -9.59
N GLN A 352 16.80 -15.08 -8.33
CA GLN A 352 16.67 -16.36 -7.65
C GLN A 352 15.76 -16.22 -6.44
N THR A 353 14.93 -17.24 -6.17
CA THR A 353 14.14 -17.30 -4.94
C THR A 353 15.00 -17.80 -3.78
N VAL A 354 15.18 -16.95 -2.76
CA VAL A 354 16.02 -17.23 -1.58
C VAL A 354 15.23 -16.99 -0.30
N ALA A 355 15.57 -17.72 0.77
CA ALA A 355 15.29 -17.32 2.14
C ALA A 355 16.46 -16.45 2.63
N ILE A 356 16.18 -15.29 3.19
CA ILE A 356 17.16 -14.43 3.85
C ILE A 356 16.88 -14.38 5.35
N ASP A 357 17.90 -14.61 6.16
CA ASP A 357 17.84 -14.32 7.59
C ASP A 357 17.85 -12.80 7.76
N PRO A 358 16.77 -12.19 8.27
CA PRO A 358 16.67 -10.75 8.35
C PRO A 358 17.70 -10.17 9.32
N ARG A 359 18.27 -10.93 10.27
CA ARG A 359 19.28 -10.45 11.25
C ARG A 359 20.70 -10.47 10.69
N THR A 360 21.06 -11.55 10.00
CA THR A 360 22.44 -11.76 9.53
C THR A 360 22.64 -11.44 8.05
N ALA A 361 21.55 -11.24 7.29
CA ALA A 361 21.54 -11.12 5.83
C ALA A 361 22.08 -12.34 5.07
N ASN A 362 22.27 -13.47 5.76
CA ASN A 362 22.64 -14.74 5.13
C ASN A 362 21.48 -15.25 4.28
N ARG A 363 21.80 -15.77 3.09
CA ARG A 363 20.83 -16.24 2.09
C ARG A 363 20.98 -17.73 1.84
N THR A 364 19.86 -18.43 1.77
CA THR A 364 19.77 -19.82 1.32
C THR A 364 18.87 -19.87 0.08
N VAL A 365 19.37 -20.42 -1.03
CA VAL A 365 18.57 -20.61 -2.24
C VAL A 365 17.50 -21.67 -1.99
N LEU A 366 16.22 -21.32 -2.21
CA LEU A 366 15.10 -22.24 -1.98
C LEU A 366 14.69 -22.99 -3.24
N LEU A 367 14.68 -22.30 -4.39
CA LEU A 367 14.38 -22.89 -5.68
C LEU A 367 15.68 -23.02 -6.48
N THR A 368 16.08 -24.26 -6.73
CA THR A 368 17.30 -24.63 -7.45
C THR A 368 16.97 -25.26 -8.80
N GLY A 369 17.95 -25.28 -9.71
CA GLY A 369 17.73 -25.72 -11.08
C GLY A 369 16.90 -24.70 -11.88
N GLY A 370 16.33 -25.14 -12.99
CA GLY A 370 15.59 -24.29 -13.93
C GLY A 370 16.29 -24.21 -15.29
N ALA A 371 15.51 -23.91 -16.33
CA ALA A 371 16.07 -23.73 -17.67
C ALA A 371 16.96 -22.48 -17.71
N ALA A 372 18.06 -22.55 -18.45
CA ALA A 372 18.93 -21.41 -18.67
C ALA A 372 18.13 -20.23 -19.25
N GLY A 373 18.40 -19.01 -18.76
CA GLY A 373 17.68 -17.80 -19.18
C GLY A 373 16.28 -17.65 -18.59
N THR A 374 15.94 -18.42 -17.55
CA THR A 374 14.70 -18.22 -16.77
C THR A 374 15.00 -17.74 -15.35
N ALA A 375 14.04 -17.00 -14.79
CA ALA A 375 14.04 -16.55 -13.40
C ALA A 375 12.82 -17.13 -12.67
N GLN A 376 13.00 -17.48 -11.39
CA GLN A 376 11.92 -17.88 -10.48
C GLN A 376 11.67 -16.73 -9.50
N VAL A 377 10.52 -16.08 -9.65
CA VAL A 377 10.19 -14.83 -8.95
C VAL A 377 8.80 -14.87 -8.33
N ASP A 378 8.52 -13.86 -7.49
CA ASP A 378 7.23 -13.61 -6.86
C ASP A 378 6.69 -14.87 -6.13
N ALA A 379 7.60 -15.59 -5.47
CA ALA A 379 7.27 -16.81 -4.76
C ALA A 379 6.42 -16.53 -3.51
N VAL A 380 5.43 -17.38 -3.26
CA VAL A 380 4.60 -17.41 -2.06
C VAL A 380 4.54 -18.83 -1.51
N LEU A 381 4.38 -18.95 -0.19
CA LEU A 381 4.37 -20.23 0.49
C LEU A 381 2.94 -20.71 0.70
N ALA A 382 2.63 -21.91 0.21
CA ALA A 382 1.31 -22.50 0.36
C ALA A 382 1.21 -23.32 1.65
N TYR A 383 0.80 -22.69 2.75
CA TYR A 383 0.56 -23.36 4.01
C TYR A 383 -0.75 -22.94 4.64
N LYS A 384 -1.35 -23.88 5.36
CA LYS A 384 -2.61 -23.66 6.05
C LYS A 384 -2.41 -22.83 7.32
N TYR A 385 -3.26 -21.84 7.52
CA TYR A 385 -3.34 -21.09 8.77
C TYR A 385 -4.80 -20.83 9.18
N PRO A 386 -5.10 -20.61 10.47
CA PRO A 386 -6.47 -20.39 10.92
C PRO A 386 -7.09 -19.15 10.24
N PRO A 387 -8.34 -19.25 9.73
CA PRO A 387 -9.02 -18.10 9.15
C PRO A 387 -9.21 -17.00 10.19
N ARG A 388 -9.08 -15.74 9.78
CA ARG A 388 -9.22 -14.57 10.65
C ARG A 388 -10.31 -13.63 10.14
N ALA A 389 -11.03 -13.00 11.07
CA ALA A 389 -12.07 -12.05 10.75
C ALA A 389 -11.52 -10.81 10.04
N LEU A 390 -12.40 -10.17 9.28
CA LEU A 390 -12.14 -8.91 8.62
C LEU A 390 -12.34 -7.73 9.60
N TYR A 391 -11.70 -6.60 9.31
CA TYR A 391 -11.72 -5.44 10.21
C TYR A 391 -12.72 -4.38 9.77
N ASP A 392 -13.77 -4.20 10.57
CA ASP A 392 -14.71 -3.07 10.44
C ASP A 392 -14.35 -1.96 11.42
N ASN A 393 -14.68 -0.72 11.06
CA ASN A 393 -14.36 0.44 11.87
C ASN A 393 -15.00 0.38 13.26
N ARG A 394 -14.31 0.97 14.23
CA ARG A 394 -14.74 1.04 15.62
C ARG A 394 -14.66 2.48 16.09
N ARG A 395 -15.76 2.98 16.66
CA ARG A 395 -15.84 4.35 17.20
C ARG A 395 -14.80 4.65 18.28
N GLN A 396 -14.27 3.62 18.96
CA GLN A 396 -13.30 3.76 20.04
C GLN A 396 -11.86 4.05 19.56
N LEU A 397 -11.60 4.05 18.26
CA LEU A 397 -10.25 4.34 17.74
C LEU A 397 -10.03 5.86 17.63
N VAL A 398 -8.76 6.27 17.60
CA VAL A 398 -8.34 7.67 17.37
C VAL A 398 -8.75 8.19 15.98
N PHE A 399 -8.90 7.29 15.02
CA PHE A 399 -9.53 7.53 13.71
C PHE A 399 -10.80 6.69 13.58
N GLY A 400 -11.52 6.60 14.70
CA GLY A 400 -12.65 5.73 14.88
C GLY A 400 -13.91 6.29 14.26
N GLY A 401 -14.75 5.37 13.83
CA GLY A 401 -15.96 5.71 13.14
C GLY A 401 -16.93 4.55 13.01
N ASN A 402 -17.89 4.74 12.13
CA ASN A 402 -18.75 3.69 11.62
C ASN A 402 -19.13 3.98 10.16
N ALA A 403 -19.52 2.94 9.44
CA ALA A 403 -20.29 3.08 8.21
C ALA A 403 -21.80 2.99 8.55
N GLY A 404 -22.66 3.55 7.69
CA GLY A 404 -24.12 3.42 7.79
C GLY A 404 -24.93 4.72 7.67
N GLY A 405 -24.28 5.84 7.34
CA GLY A 405 -24.95 7.06 6.92
C GLY A 405 -25.43 7.02 5.46
N ASP A 406 -25.70 8.20 4.90
CA ASP A 406 -25.98 8.37 3.47
C ASP A 406 -24.81 7.84 2.61
N PRO A 407 -25.02 6.85 1.73
CA PRO A 407 -23.97 6.30 0.88
C PRO A 407 -23.33 7.30 -0.08
N GLY A 408 -23.99 8.43 -0.39
CA GLY A 408 -23.42 9.49 -1.24
C GLY A 408 -22.35 10.31 -0.52
N HIS A 409 -22.37 10.35 0.81
CA HIS A 409 -21.58 11.28 1.61
C HIS A 409 -20.84 10.60 2.75
N ALA A 410 -19.90 11.33 3.34
CA ALA A 410 -19.24 10.98 4.58
C ALA A 410 -19.16 12.20 5.50
N VAL A 411 -19.17 11.97 6.81
CA VAL A 411 -19.01 13.01 7.83
C VAL A 411 -17.62 12.89 8.44
N VAL A 412 -16.85 13.97 8.35
CA VAL A 412 -15.55 14.10 9.00
C VAL A 412 -15.67 15.09 10.15
N HIS A 413 -15.24 14.67 11.32
CA HIS A 413 -14.98 15.53 12.46
C HIS A 413 -13.47 15.58 12.72
N MET A 414 -12.90 16.77 12.81
CA MET A 414 -11.54 16.97 13.31
C MET A 414 -11.65 17.71 14.64
N PRO A 415 -11.37 17.06 15.78
CA PRO A 415 -11.37 17.72 17.08
C PRO A 415 -10.38 18.89 17.16
N ASP A 416 -9.33 18.88 16.32
CA ASP A 416 -8.32 19.93 16.23
C ASP A 416 -7.60 19.87 14.87
N ALA A 417 -8.10 20.61 13.88
CA ALA A 417 -7.58 20.53 12.52
C ALA A 417 -6.11 20.99 12.40
N PRO A 418 -5.67 22.10 13.04
CA PRO A 418 -4.25 22.46 13.09
C PRO A 418 -3.34 21.33 13.57
N LEU A 419 -3.71 20.63 14.65
CA LEU A 419 -2.91 19.51 15.13
C LEU A 419 -2.88 18.34 14.13
N VAL A 420 -4.06 17.93 13.63
CA VAL A 420 -4.17 16.81 12.68
C VAL A 420 -3.33 17.06 11.44
N PHE A 421 -3.31 18.29 10.91
CA PHE A 421 -2.50 18.62 9.73
C PHE A 421 -1.00 18.45 9.96
N THR A 422 -0.49 18.60 11.19
CA THR A 422 0.92 18.29 11.48
C THR A 422 1.28 16.82 11.26
N LEU A 423 0.31 15.88 11.36
CA LEU A 423 0.48 14.47 11.02
C LEU A 423 0.35 14.21 9.52
N LEU A 424 -0.58 14.91 8.87
CA LEU A 424 -0.87 14.71 7.44
C LEU A 424 0.23 15.29 6.54
N THR A 425 0.96 16.30 7.01
CA THR A 425 1.99 16.98 6.20
C THR A 425 3.42 16.77 6.69
N GLY A 426 3.62 16.19 7.88
CA GLY A 426 4.92 15.89 8.46
C GLY A 426 5.06 14.44 8.90
N ASN A 427 6.25 13.87 8.73
CA ASN A 427 6.57 12.48 9.07
C ASN A 427 7.88 12.37 9.86
N LEU A 428 8.16 13.35 10.73
CA LEU A 428 9.29 13.36 11.67
C LEU A 428 8.78 13.35 13.12
N ARG A 429 9.61 12.79 14.01
CA ARG A 429 9.41 12.84 15.47
C ARG A 429 10.21 13.99 16.10
N ARG A 430 10.19 15.19 15.50
CA ARG A 430 10.99 16.37 15.92
C ARG A 430 10.16 17.55 16.47
N GLY A 431 8.90 17.30 16.82
CA GLY A 431 7.97 18.30 17.29
C GLY A 431 6.96 18.70 16.21
N ARG A 432 5.94 19.46 16.62
CA ARG A 432 4.78 19.78 15.77
C ARG A 432 4.55 21.28 15.69
N PRO A 433 4.47 21.87 14.48
CA PRO A 433 4.28 23.32 14.32
C PRO A 433 2.81 23.71 14.49
N VAL A 434 2.15 23.25 15.55
CA VAL A 434 0.71 23.46 15.76
C VAL A 434 0.39 24.96 15.82
N ASP A 435 1.19 25.74 16.55
CA ASP A 435 1.01 27.19 16.69
C ASP A 435 1.08 27.93 15.35
N ALA A 436 1.99 27.51 14.46
CA ALA A 436 2.08 28.07 13.12
C ALA A 436 0.82 27.80 12.28
N PHE A 437 0.09 26.73 12.61
CA PHE A 437 -1.16 26.37 11.94
C PHE A 437 -2.40 26.97 12.62
N ARG A 438 -2.29 27.52 13.84
CA ARG A 438 -3.40 28.20 14.56
C ARG A 438 -3.89 29.49 13.89
N LYS A 439 -3.16 30.01 12.90
CA LYS A 439 -3.67 31.10 12.05
C LYS A 439 -4.77 30.65 11.08
N ALA A 440 -4.97 29.34 10.91
CA ALA A 440 -6.05 28.81 10.09
C ALA A 440 -7.42 29.22 10.63
N ARG A 441 -8.32 29.57 9.71
CA ARG A 441 -9.72 29.93 9.95
C ARG A 441 -10.68 29.09 9.11
N PHE A 442 -10.20 28.45 8.05
CA PHE A 442 -11.02 27.60 7.20
C PHE A 442 -10.32 26.27 6.89
N LEU A 443 -11.11 25.22 6.76
CA LEU A 443 -10.77 24.00 6.06
C LEU A 443 -11.31 24.11 4.62
N ALA A 444 -10.43 24.13 3.64
CA ALA A 444 -10.78 24.04 2.23
C ALA A 444 -10.57 22.60 1.73
N ILE A 445 -11.51 22.11 0.92
CA ILE A 445 -11.50 20.74 0.41
C ILE A 445 -11.61 20.79 -1.10
N TYR A 446 -10.69 20.10 -1.75
CA TYR A 446 -10.59 20.03 -3.20
C TYR A 446 -10.80 18.61 -3.68
N SER A 447 -11.30 18.44 -4.90
CA SER A 447 -11.19 17.19 -5.66
C SER A 447 -10.17 17.35 -6.78
N GLU A 448 -9.62 16.23 -7.24
CA GLU A 448 -8.80 16.19 -8.44
C GLU A 448 -9.58 15.63 -9.60
N GLY A 449 -9.56 16.33 -10.73
CA GLY A 449 -10.07 15.78 -11.97
C GLY A 449 -9.27 14.55 -12.39
N LEU A 450 -9.96 13.52 -12.84
CA LEU A 450 -9.34 12.34 -13.41
C LEU A 450 -8.70 12.69 -14.76
N CYS A 451 -7.52 12.15 -15.03
CA CYS A 451 -6.85 12.31 -16.32
C CYS A 451 -7.45 11.30 -17.33
N PRO A 452 -8.17 11.75 -18.37
CA PRO A 452 -8.58 10.85 -19.45
C PRO A 452 -7.35 10.32 -20.19
N GLY A 453 -7.48 9.20 -20.92
CA GLY A 453 -6.35 8.52 -21.58
C GLY A 453 -5.50 9.36 -22.55
N ASN A 454 -5.93 10.57 -22.92
CA ASN A 454 -5.23 11.52 -23.79
C ASN A 454 -4.79 12.83 -23.10
N CYS A 455 -4.79 12.89 -21.76
CA CYS A 455 -4.40 14.11 -21.06
C CYS A 455 -2.90 14.42 -21.17
N THR A 456 -2.53 15.69 -20.93
CA THR A 456 -1.14 16.16 -20.99
C THR A 456 -0.69 16.74 -19.66
N ARG A 457 0.59 16.58 -19.33
CA ARG A 457 1.21 17.22 -18.16
C ARG A 457 1.32 18.74 -18.37
N GLY A 458 1.06 19.51 -17.32
CA GLY A 458 1.33 20.95 -17.27
C GLY A 458 2.81 21.28 -17.05
N GLY A 459 3.11 22.56 -16.85
CA GLY A 459 4.48 23.05 -16.63
C GLY A 459 5.16 22.51 -15.36
N ASN A 460 4.38 22.06 -14.38
CA ASN A 460 4.85 21.39 -13.17
C ASN A 460 5.12 19.88 -13.37
N GLY A 461 4.94 19.35 -14.59
CA GLY A 461 5.25 17.97 -14.93
C GLY A 461 4.25 16.95 -14.40
N ILE A 462 3.02 17.37 -14.08
CA ILE A 462 1.87 16.52 -13.74
C ILE A 462 0.62 17.00 -14.49
N PHE A 463 -0.38 16.15 -14.67
CA PHE A 463 -1.75 16.60 -14.96
C PHE A 463 -2.37 17.15 -13.67
N GLU A 464 -3.04 18.29 -13.73
CA GLU A 464 -3.77 18.85 -12.59
C GLU A 464 -5.05 19.51 -13.08
N ASN A 465 -6.17 19.12 -12.49
CA ASN A 465 -7.48 19.71 -12.72
C ASN A 465 -8.19 19.80 -11.37
N ARG A 466 -7.57 20.53 -10.45
CA ARG A 466 -8.02 20.65 -9.08
C ARG A 466 -9.22 21.59 -9.00
N GLN A 467 -10.28 21.15 -8.35
CA GLN A 467 -11.52 21.92 -8.16
C GLN A 467 -11.81 22.09 -6.67
N LEU A 468 -12.12 23.31 -6.24
CA LEU A 468 -12.57 23.57 -4.87
C LEU A 468 -14.01 23.04 -4.73
N LEU A 469 -14.22 22.09 -3.83
CA LEU A 469 -15.56 21.59 -3.49
C LEU A 469 -16.28 22.52 -2.51
N GLY A 470 -15.52 23.15 -1.61
CA GLY A 470 -16.06 24.10 -0.65
C GLY A 470 -15.08 24.39 0.48
N THR A 471 -15.51 25.29 1.36
CA THR A 471 -14.78 25.68 2.57
C THR A 471 -15.71 25.60 3.79
N ALA A 472 -15.15 25.22 4.93
CA ALA A 472 -15.84 25.23 6.22
C ALA A 472 -15.04 26.08 7.23
N PRO A 473 -15.69 26.96 8.00
CA PRO A 473 -15.01 27.69 9.07
C PRO A 473 -14.57 26.72 10.17
N LEU A 474 -13.39 26.95 10.72
CA LEU A 474 -12.96 26.31 11.96
C LEU A 474 -13.65 27.01 13.15
N ALA A 475 -14.02 26.25 14.17
CA ALA A 475 -14.43 26.80 15.45
C ALA A 475 -13.23 27.45 16.18
N ASP A 476 -13.50 28.19 17.26
CA ASP A 476 -12.48 28.90 18.04
C ASP A 476 -11.39 27.96 18.61
N ASP A 477 -11.76 26.70 18.89
CA ASP A 477 -10.83 25.65 19.34
C ASP A 477 -10.06 24.98 18.19
N GLY A 478 -10.26 25.43 16.94
CA GLY A 478 -9.67 24.86 15.74
C GLY A 478 -10.36 23.58 15.24
N SER A 479 -11.46 23.17 15.87
CA SER A 479 -12.22 21.98 15.46
C SER A 479 -13.14 22.28 14.27
N VAL A 480 -13.47 21.24 13.50
CA VAL A 480 -14.40 21.36 12.37
C VAL A 480 -15.15 20.06 12.13
N ARG A 481 -16.41 20.18 11.67
CA ARG A 481 -17.22 19.05 11.25
C ARG A 481 -17.82 19.32 9.87
N VAL A 482 -17.52 18.46 8.90
CA VAL A 482 -17.94 18.61 7.51
C VAL A 482 -18.63 17.35 7.01
N GLN A 483 -19.55 17.53 6.07
CA GLN A 483 -20.08 16.48 5.22
C GLN A 483 -19.48 16.67 3.84
N VAL A 484 -18.88 15.62 3.29
CA VAL A 484 -18.17 15.66 2.01
C VAL A 484 -18.64 14.50 1.11
N PRO A 485 -18.42 14.55 -0.21
CA PRO A 485 -18.76 13.45 -1.09
C PRO A 485 -17.93 12.21 -0.71
N SER A 486 -18.59 11.05 -0.63
CA SER A 486 -17.89 9.78 -0.50
C SER A 486 -17.35 9.32 -1.86
N GLN A 487 -16.51 8.29 -1.86
CA GLN A 487 -16.01 7.66 -3.10
C GLN A 487 -15.37 8.65 -4.08
N THR A 488 -14.68 9.66 -3.54
CA THR A 488 -14.08 10.76 -4.27
C THR A 488 -12.72 11.06 -3.64
N GLY A 489 -11.67 11.11 -4.44
CA GLY A 489 -10.36 11.61 -4.02
C GLY A 489 -10.45 13.08 -3.62
N VAL A 490 -10.05 13.40 -2.40
CA VAL A 490 -10.07 14.77 -1.85
C VAL A 490 -8.69 15.19 -1.33
N VAL A 491 -8.38 16.47 -1.46
CA VAL A 491 -7.19 17.11 -0.89
C VAL A 491 -7.65 18.16 0.11
N LEU A 492 -7.10 18.12 1.31
CA LEU A 492 -7.46 19.02 2.41
C LEU A 492 -6.41 20.12 2.56
N GLU A 493 -6.88 21.34 2.86
CA GLU A 493 -6.04 22.52 3.04
C GLU A 493 -6.55 23.36 4.21
N LEU A 494 -5.63 23.81 5.08
CA LEU A 494 -5.94 24.86 6.05
C LEU A 494 -5.64 26.22 5.43
N GLN A 495 -6.58 27.15 5.58
CA GLN A 495 -6.46 28.53 5.08
C GLN A 495 -6.66 29.54 6.21
N ASP A 496 -6.00 30.69 6.11
CA ASP A 496 -6.16 31.79 7.06
C ASP A 496 -7.41 32.64 6.80
N GLY A 497 -7.59 33.73 7.54
CA GLY A 497 -8.74 34.64 7.40
C GLY A 497 -8.85 35.34 6.04
N ASN A 498 -7.78 35.35 5.23
CA ASN A 498 -7.75 35.89 3.87
C ASN A 498 -7.87 34.78 2.81
N HIS A 499 -8.25 33.56 3.20
CA HIS A 499 -8.25 32.37 2.35
C HIS A 499 -6.88 32.03 1.74
N SER A 500 -5.79 32.48 2.35
CA SER A 500 -4.43 32.10 1.93
C SER A 500 -4.02 30.78 2.55
N THR A 501 -3.31 29.95 1.80
CA THR A 501 -2.86 28.63 2.26
C THR A 501 -1.95 28.74 3.48
N VAL A 502 -2.32 28.07 4.56
CA VAL A 502 -1.48 27.85 5.75
C VAL A 502 -0.66 26.57 5.56
N VAL A 503 -1.34 25.49 5.20
CA VAL A 503 -0.73 24.18 4.93
C VAL A 503 -1.70 23.34 4.10
N LYS A 504 -1.16 22.54 3.17
CA LYS A 504 -1.93 21.70 2.25
C LYS A 504 -1.39 20.27 2.24
N MET A 505 -2.28 19.29 2.16
CA MET A 505 -1.88 17.92 1.88
C MET A 505 -1.27 17.81 0.48
N GLY A 506 -0.18 17.03 0.37
CA GLY A 506 0.46 16.73 -0.92
C GLY A 506 -0.08 15.46 -1.58
N GLU A 507 -1.20 14.94 -1.09
CA GLU A 507 -1.75 13.64 -1.44
C GLU A 507 -3.26 13.64 -1.29
N GLU A 508 -3.92 12.79 -2.07
CA GLU A 508 -5.35 12.56 -1.93
C GLU A 508 -5.64 11.66 -0.73
N HIS A 509 -6.80 11.92 -0.14
CA HIS A 509 -7.50 11.09 0.83
C HIS A 509 -8.85 10.69 0.23
N GLN A 510 -9.53 9.73 0.83
CA GLN A 510 -10.89 9.36 0.43
C GLN A 510 -11.68 8.99 1.67
N LEU A 511 -13.00 8.98 1.53
CA LEU A 511 -13.92 8.48 2.54
C LEU A 511 -14.89 7.47 1.93
N GLY A 512 -15.21 6.46 2.73
CA GLY A 512 -16.13 5.40 2.38
C GLY A 512 -17.59 5.85 2.35
N PRO A 513 -18.48 5.09 1.70
CA PRO A 513 -19.92 5.37 1.66
C PRO A 513 -20.55 5.41 3.05
N GLY A 514 -21.19 6.53 3.41
CA GLY A 514 -21.85 6.69 4.70
C GLY A 514 -20.90 6.65 5.90
N GLU A 515 -19.59 6.85 5.67
CA GLU A 515 -18.59 6.88 6.74
C GLU A 515 -18.83 8.09 7.65
N GLN A 516 -18.75 7.85 8.96
CA GLN A 516 -18.63 8.91 9.96
C GLN A 516 -17.33 8.67 10.71
N ILE A 517 -16.40 9.61 10.62
CA ILE A 517 -15.06 9.48 11.19
C ILE A 517 -14.71 10.71 12.02
N SER A 518 -14.11 10.47 13.19
CA SER A 518 -13.40 11.49 13.94
C SER A 518 -11.91 11.32 13.67
N MET A 519 -11.28 12.28 13.01
CA MET A 519 -9.86 12.23 12.65
C MET A 519 -9.02 12.90 13.74
N GLY A 520 -8.26 12.08 14.47
CA GLY A 520 -7.30 12.56 15.46
C GLY A 520 -7.96 12.97 16.77
N ILE A 521 -7.28 13.86 17.49
CA ILE A 521 -7.56 14.19 18.88
C ILE A 521 -7.18 15.65 19.15
N ALA A 522 -7.80 16.27 20.16
CA ALA A 522 -7.46 17.60 20.62
C ALA A 522 -6.00 17.71 21.12
N GLN A 523 -5.35 18.87 20.88
CA GLN A 523 -3.96 19.10 21.27
C GLN A 523 -3.60 18.71 22.71
N PRO A 524 -4.40 19.04 23.75
CA PRO A 524 -4.04 18.71 25.14
C PRO A 524 -3.90 17.21 25.44
N LEU A 525 -4.49 16.34 24.61
CA LEU A 525 -4.48 14.89 24.80
C LEU A 525 -3.54 14.17 23.83
N PHE A 526 -2.97 14.87 22.86
CA PHE A 526 -2.16 14.27 21.81
C PHE A 526 -0.95 13.52 22.35
N ASP A 527 -0.23 14.11 23.31
CA ASP A 527 0.97 13.48 23.87
C ASP A 527 0.64 12.20 24.67
N ALA A 528 -0.61 12.05 25.11
CA ALA A 528 -1.11 10.86 25.79
C ALA A 528 -1.51 9.72 24.85
N VAL A 529 -1.89 10.05 23.62
CA VAL A 529 -2.56 9.10 22.71
C VAL A 529 -1.70 8.79 21.49
N CYS A 530 -1.08 9.81 20.90
CA CYS A 530 -0.45 9.73 19.59
C CYS A 530 1.09 9.83 19.66
N ALA A 531 1.64 10.52 20.65
CA ALA A 531 3.08 10.81 20.69
C ALA A 531 3.98 9.58 20.83
N GLY A 532 3.49 8.48 21.43
CA GLY A 532 4.26 7.23 21.50
C GLY A 532 4.69 6.74 20.11
N CYS A 533 3.80 6.85 19.12
CA CYS A 533 4.10 6.50 17.73
C CYS A 533 4.62 7.70 16.94
N HIS A 534 4.01 8.88 17.07
CA HIS A 534 4.24 10.00 16.15
C HIS A 534 5.20 11.08 16.69
N GLY A 535 5.80 10.88 17.87
CA GLY A 535 6.57 11.90 18.57
C GLY A 535 5.69 12.96 19.20
N SER A 536 6.17 13.59 20.28
CA SER A 536 5.44 14.61 21.04
C SER A 536 5.29 15.93 20.29
N ILE A 537 4.41 16.80 20.78
CA ILE A 537 4.26 18.17 20.26
C ILE A 537 5.57 18.96 20.41
N THR A 538 6.27 18.80 21.53
CA THR A 538 7.55 19.48 21.82
C THR A 538 8.71 18.92 21.00
N GLY A 539 8.60 17.65 20.56
CA GLY A 539 9.67 16.92 19.88
C GLY A 539 10.61 16.16 20.81
N HIS A 540 10.43 16.26 22.12
CA HIS A 540 11.16 15.43 23.08
C HIS A 540 10.51 14.05 23.20
N GLU A 541 11.29 12.99 22.96
CA GLU A 541 10.79 11.60 22.99
C GLU A 541 10.27 11.18 24.39
N VAL A 542 10.67 11.88 25.45
CA VAL A 542 10.25 11.62 26.84
C VAL A 542 8.98 12.35 27.27
N ASP A 543 8.43 13.24 26.44
CA ASP A 543 7.23 14.03 26.76
C ASP A 543 5.92 13.25 26.52
N VAL A 544 6.00 11.94 26.23
CA VAL A 544 4.83 11.06 26.12
C VAL A 544 4.21 10.89 27.51
N ARG A 545 3.03 11.49 27.72
CA ARG A 545 2.34 11.52 29.03
C ARG A 545 1.04 10.78 29.00
N VAL A 546 0.92 9.63 29.66
CA VAL A 546 -0.36 8.91 29.76
C VAL A 546 -1.32 9.67 30.69
N SER A 547 -2.49 10.06 30.18
CA SER A 547 -3.60 10.60 30.98
C SER A 547 -4.75 9.59 31.00
N ALA A 548 -5.34 9.34 32.16
CA ALA A 548 -6.49 8.44 32.29
C ALA A 548 -7.76 8.97 31.56
N ASP A 549 -7.87 10.30 31.40
CA ASP A 549 -9.00 10.97 30.72
C ASP A 549 -8.83 11.02 29.18
N ALA A 550 -7.75 10.42 28.65
CA ALA A 550 -7.47 10.43 27.23
C ALA A 550 -8.56 9.74 26.38
N LEU A 551 -9.32 8.80 26.94
CA LEU A 551 -10.38 8.09 26.22
C LEU A 551 -11.70 8.87 26.16
N THR A 552 -12.05 9.58 27.22
CA THR A 552 -13.31 10.35 27.33
C THR A 552 -13.19 11.74 26.71
N GLY A 553 -12.02 12.37 26.79
CA GLY A 553 -11.77 13.68 26.21
C GLY A 553 -11.40 13.69 24.72
N ALA A 554 -11.08 12.53 24.12
CA ALA A 554 -10.51 12.49 22.76
C ALA A 554 -11.36 13.18 21.68
N SER A 555 -12.69 13.15 21.85
CA SER A 555 -13.65 13.71 20.91
C SER A 555 -14.33 15.00 21.40
N ALA A 556 -13.93 15.53 22.57
CA ALA A 556 -14.51 16.75 23.12
C ALA A 556 -14.02 17.97 22.33
N SER A 557 -14.91 18.62 21.59
CA SER A 557 -14.63 19.86 20.87
C SER A 557 -15.92 20.64 20.59
N VAL A 558 -15.80 21.92 20.25
CA VAL A 558 -16.95 22.80 19.94
C VAL A 558 -17.79 22.25 18.78
N SER A 559 -17.14 21.68 17.75
CA SER A 559 -17.85 21.14 16.58
C SER A 559 -18.43 19.73 16.75
N ALA A 560 -18.16 19.01 17.85
CA ALA A 560 -18.54 17.61 18.01
C ALA A 560 -20.07 17.39 17.93
N GLY A 561 -20.86 18.29 18.51
CA GLY A 561 -22.33 18.29 18.45
C GLY A 561 -22.93 19.12 17.31
N ALA A 562 -22.11 19.79 16.51
CA ALA A 562 -22.57 20.69 15.46
C ALA A 562 -23.18 19.92 14.27
N THR A 563 -24.06 20.59 13.53
CA THR A 563 -24.48 20.10 12.20
C THR A 563 -23.28 20.21 11.25
N PRO A 564 -22.93 19.13 10.53
CA PRO A 564 -21.82 19.18 9.57
C PRO A 564 -22.05 20.25 8.49
N VAL A 565 -21.00 20.99 8.13
CA VAL A 565 -21.03 21.90 6.97
C VAL A 565 -20.97 21.07 5.69
N GLN A 566 -21.94 21.22 4.79
CA GLN A 566 -21.95 20.54 3.49
C GLN A 566 -20.86 21.11 2.59
N ILE A 567 -20.07 20.23 1.98
CA ILE A 567 -19.00 20.55 1.05
C ILE A 567 -19.26 19.77 -0.24
N GLY A 568 -19.33 20.48 -1.37
CA GLY A 568 -19.61 19.85 -2.65
C GLY A 568 -21.06 19.34 -2.80
N PRO A 569 -21.34 18.69 -3.95
CA PRO A 569 -22.66 18.15 -4.28
C PRO A 569 -23.04 16.93 -3.45
#